data_AF-A0A815X4R6-F1
#
_entry.id   AF-A0A815X4R6-F1
#
_cell.length_a   1.000
_cell.length_b   1.000
_cell.length_c   1.000
_cell.angle_alpha   90.00
_cell.angle_beta   90.00
_cell.angle_gamma   90.00
#
_symmetry.space_group_name_H-M   'P 1'
#
loop_
_entity.id
_entity.type
_entity.pdbx_description
1 polymer ?
#
loop_
_entity_poly.entity_id
_entity_poly.type
_entity_poly.pdbx_seq_one_letter_code
_entity_poly.pdbx_strand_id
1 'polypeptide(L)'
;MQSSASDSTYIVQIQLAANISSDSEKAQVLKKILTNQQLSDNVIAAIAECAATMYSAKDRCEVLQIIAKRPDLSIAQFRVSVEAIDGISADNYKGACIKAFLVHEQLTAQNLDVILSAAGTMHSSGDMQGVFLELIQNRYLNAQHLASVLYGIAEISNDAHKSFVLCQLAPRLPKSDKNVREAYFEAADSIYSAKEKAAASMAFEPGKLPAGTPSSASDSTYIVQIQLATNISSDSEKAQVLKKILTNQQLSDNVIVAIAECAATMYSAKDRCEVLQIIAKRPDLSIAQFRVSVEAID
;
A
#
# COMPACT_ATOMS: atom_id res chain seq x y z
N MET A 1 27.35 15.97 -35.23
CA MET A 1 27.08 15.03 -36.35
C MET A 1 27.38 13.57 -36.01
N GLN A 2 28.24 13.24 -35.03
CA GLN A 2 28.49 11.84 -34.66
C GLN A 2 27.34 11.15 -33.91
N SER A 3 26.53 11.86 -33.12
CA SER A 3 25.42 11.25 -32.35
C SER A 3 24.24 10.77 -33.20
N SER A 4 23.90 11.47 -34.29
CA SER A 4 22.73 11.09 -35.11
C SER A 4 22.97 9.82 -35.94
N ALA A 5 24.22 9.58 -36.36
CA ALA A 5 24.59 8.37 -37.11
C ALA A 5 24.70 7.13 -36.22
N SER A 6 25.13 7.29 -34.96
CA SER A 6 25.08 6.21 -33.97
C SER A 6 23.65 5.86 -33.58
N ASP A 7 22.79 6.86 -33.40
CA ASP A 7 21.38 6.65 -33.05
C ASP A 7 20.64 5.86 -34.14
N SER A 8 20.79 6.26 -35.41
CA SER A 8 20.20 5.49 -36.52
C SER A 8 20.69 4.04 -36.55
N THR A 9 21.95 3.80 -36.20
CA THR A 9 22.52 2.46 -36.14
C THR A 9 21.90 1.64 -35.01
N TYR A 10 21.74 2.23 -33.82
CA TYR A 10 21.10 1.55 -32.69
C TYR A 10 19.62 1.25 -32.96
N ILE A 11 18.88 2.20 -33.55
CA ILE A 11 17.48 1.98 -33.91
C ILE A 11 17.33 0.80 -34.87
N VAL A 12 18.18 0.70 -35.90
CA VAL A 12 18.16 -0.46 -36.81
C VAL A 12 18.49 -1.76 -36.06
N GLN A 13 19.48 -1.76 -35.16
CA GLN A 13 19.80 -2.95 -34.36
C GLN A 13 18.63 -3.38 -33.46
N ILE A 14 17.91 -2.43 -32.86
CA ILE A 14 16.74 -2.69 -32.01
C ILE A 14 15.58 -3.26 -32.85
N GLN A 15 15.35 -2.72 -34.05
CA GLN A 15 14.32 -3.21 -34.98
C GLN A 15 14.64 -4.64 -35.46
N LEU A 16 15.91 -4.95 -35.71
CA LEU A 16 16.33 -6.31 -36.02
C LEU A 16 16.15 -7.23 -34.80
N ALA A 17 16.51 -6.77 -33.60
CA ALA A 17 16.32 -7.51 -32.37
C ALA A 17 14.83 -7.84 -32.09
N ALA A 18 13.91 -6.94 -32.44
CA ALA A 18 12.48 -7.16 -32.28
C ALA A 18 11.98 -8.40 -33.04
N ASN A 19 12.65 -8.79 -34.14
CA ASN A 19 12.33 -9.97 -34.92
C ASN A 19 13.02 -11.27 -34.44
N ILE A 20 13.89 -11.19 -33.42
CA ILE A 20 14.51 -12.36 -32.80
C ILE A 20 13.44 -13.10 -31.97
N SER A 21 13.30 -14.41 -32.23
CA SER A 21 12.31 -15.26 -31.55
C SER A 21 12.69 -15.60 -30.11
N SER A 22 13.98 -15.68 -29.81
CA SER A 22 14.49 -15.92 -28.46
C SER A 22 14.57 -14.62 -27.67
N ASP A 23 13.77 -14.50 -26.60
CA ASP A 23 13.82 -13.35 -25.71
C ASP A 23 15.18 -13.17 -25.04
N SER A 24 15.89 -14.28 -24.76
CA SER A 24 17.22 -14.22 -24.17
C SER A 24 18.25 -13.59 -25.13
N GLU A 25 18.19 -13.96 -26.42
CA GLU A 25 19.06 -13.36 -27.45
C GLU A 25 18.67 -11.90 -27.70
N LYS A 26 17.37 -11.61 -27.81
CA LYS A 26 16.85 -10.24 -27.91
C LYS A 26 17.35 -9.39 -26.74
N ALA A 27 17.25 -9.89 -25.51
CA ALA A 27 17.74 -9.20 -24.32
C ALA A 27 19.26 -9.04 -24.34
N GLN A 28 20.04 -10.01 -24.82
CA GLN A 28 21.48 -9.83 -24.96
C GLN A 28 21.84 -8.69 -25.92
N VAL A 29 21.14 -8.55 -27.04
CA VAL A 29 21.33 -7.42 -27.96
C VAL A 29 21.00 -6.10 -27.28
N LEU A 30 19.83 -5.99 -26.64
CA LEU A 30 19.42 -4.78 -25.93
C LEU A 30 20.38 -4.41 -24.79
N LYS A 31 20.77 -5.38 -23.96
CA LYS A 31 21.77 -5.20 -22.89
C LYS A 31 23.12 -4.75 -23.44
N LYS A 32 23.54 -5.25 -24.61
CA LYS A 32 24.79 -4.83 -25.26
C LYS A 32 24.72 -3.36 -25.70
N ILE A 33 23.61 -2.93 -26.29
CA ILE A 33 23.41 -1.52 -26.67
C ILE A 33 23.43 -0.62 -25.42
N LEU A 34 22.76 -1.05 -24.34
CA LEU A 34 22.72 -0.33 -23.06
C LEU A 34 24.08 -0.16 -22.37
N THR A 35 25.13 -0.88 -22.79
CA THR A 35 26.50 -0.64 -22.29
C THR A 35 27.08 0.70 -22.74
N ASN A 36 26.52 1.33 -23.78
CA ASN A 36 26.92 2.67 -24.18
C ASN A 36 26.34 3.72 -23.21
N GLN A 37 27.20 4.60 -22.71
CA GLN A 37 26.82 5.66 -21.78
C GLN A 37 26.10 6.82 -22.46
N GLN A 38 26.29 7.05 -23.76
CA GLN A 38 25.66 8.15 -24.50
C GLN A 38 24.60 7.61 -25.46
N LEU A 39 23.41 7.33 -24.91
CA LEU A 39 22.23 6.96 -25.72
C LEU A 39 21.24 8.11 -25.69
N SER A 40 20.63 8.41 -26.83
CA SER A 40 19.57 9.41 -26.88
C SER A 40 18.24 8.89 -26.32
N ASP A 41 17.35 9.83 -26.00
CA ASP A 41 15.94 9.63 -25.68
C ASP A 41 15.24 8.62 -26.57
N ASN A 42 15.41 8.76 -27.88
CA ASN A 42 14.79 7.88 -28.85
C ASN A 42 15.34 6.45 -28.77
N VAL A 43 16.64 6.28 -28.51
CA VAL A 43 17.24 4.94 -28.43
C VAL A 43 16.78 4.21 -27.17
N ILE A 44 16.77 4.89 -26.01
CA ILE A 44 16.32 4.27 -24.75
C ILE A 44 14.82 3.93 -24.82
N ALA A 45 13.99 4.82 -25.38
CA ALA A 45 12.57 4.54 -25.60
C ALA A 45 12.37 3.30 -26.49
N ALA A 46 13.08 3.22 -27.62
CA ALA A 46 13.01 2.07 -28.52
C ALA A 46 13.49 0.76 -27.84
N ILE A 47 14.47 0.82 -26.94
CA ILE A 47 14.90 -0.35 -26.15
C ILE A 47 13.79 -0.79 -25.20
N ALA A 48 13.17 0.13 -24.48
CA ALA A 48 12.07 -0.16 -23.57
C ALA A 48 10.85 -0.75 -24.30
N GLU A 49 10.49 -0.17 -25.46
CA GLU A 49 9.42 -0.69 -26.33
C GLU A 49 9.74 -2.09 -26.87
N CYS A 50 10.99 -2.33 -27.30
CA CYS A 50 11.41 -3.65 -27.75
C CYS A 50 11.40 -4.68 -26.60
N ALA A 51 11.85 -4.29 -25.41
CA ALA A 51 11.74 -5.13 -24.21
C ALA A 51 10.27 -5.42 -23.86
N ALA A 52 9.35 -4.50 -24.11
CA ALA A 52 7.92 -4.71 -23.88
C ALA A 52 7.31 -5.84 -24.73
N THR A 53 7.96 -6.22 -25.84
CA THR A 53 7.56 -7.35 -26.70
C THR A 53 8.03 -8.71 -26.20
N MET A 54 8.85 -8.77 -25.15
CA MET A 54 9.37 -10.02 -24.58
C MET A 54 8.32 -10.71 -23.72
N TYR A 55 8.21 -12.03 -23.87
CA TYR A 55 7.38 -12.91 -23.04
C TYR A 55 8.10 -13.37 -21.76
N SER A 56 9.42 -13.55 -21.83
CA SER A 56 10.26 -13.92 -20.69
C SER A 56 10.31 -12.78 -19.67
N ALA A 57 9.58 -12.94 -18.56
CA ALA A 57 9.55 -12.00 -17.44
C ALA A 57 10.97 -11.67 -16.92
N LYS A 58 11.84 -12.68 -16.87
CA LYS A 58 13.23 -12.52 -16.45
C LYS A 58 14.02 -11.64 -17.42
N ASP A 59 14.03 -11.99 -18.70
CA ASP A 59 14.84 -11.27 -19.70
C ASP A 59 14.36 -9.82 -19.87
N ARG A 60 13.04 -9.62 -19.90
CA ARG A 60 12.41 -8.30 -19.89
C ARG A 60 12.84 -7.49 -18.68
N CYS A 61 12.76 -8.07 -17.48
CA CYS A 61 13.13 -7.34 -16.27
C CYS A 61 14.63 -7.02 -16.21
N GLU A 62 15.50 -7.93 -16.65
CA GLU A 62 16.95 -7.65 -16.71
C GLU A 62 17.27 -6.42 -17.58
N VAL A 63 16.62 -6.27 -18.74
CA VAL A 63 16.79 -5.09 -19.60
C VAL A 63 16.31 -3.83 -18.90
N LEU A 64 15.11 -3.85 -18.32
CA LEU A 64 14.51 -2.70 -17.64
C LEU A 64 15.29 -2.30 -16.38
N GLN A 65 15.87 -3.24 -15.64
CA GLN A 65 16.73 -2.95 -14.49
C GLN A 65 18.07 -2.32 -14.89
N ILE A 66 18.59 -2.59 -16.09
CA ILE A 66 19.76 -1.87 -16.60
C ILE A 66 19.36 -0.43 -16.96
N ILE A 67 18.20 -0.23 -17.58
CA ILE A 67 17.67 1.11 -17.84
C ILE A 67 17.49 1.88 -16.52
N ALA A 68 16.88 1.26 -15.50
CA ALA A 68 16.68 1.87 -14.18
C ALA A 68 17.98 2.22 -13.43
N LYS A 69 19.15 1.76 -13.87
CA LYS A 69 20.45 2.12 -13.28
C LYS A 69 21.13 3.29 -13.99
N ARG A 70 20.54 3.78 -15.08
CA ARG A 70 21.09 4.87 -15.87
C ARG A 70 20.81 6.21 -15.19
N PRO A 71 21.84 6.96 -14.77
CA PRO A 71 21.63 8.26 -14.12
C PRO A 71 21.06 9.31 -15.09
N ASP A 72 21.21 9.12 -16.39
CA ASP A 72 20.84 10.09 -17.42
C ASP A 72 19.41 9.92 -17.97
N LEU A 73 18.52 9.22 -17.25
CA LEU A 73 17.15 9.07 -17.75
C LEU A 73 16.41 10.42 -17.77
N SER A 74 15.75 10.72 -18.89
CA SER A 74 14.72 11.74 -18.96
C SER A 74 13.41 11.22 -18.34
N ILE A 75 12.52 12.14 -17.95
CA ILE A 75 11.19 11.78 -17.41
C ILE A 75 10.40 10.93 -18.42
N ALA A 76 10.52 11.22 -19.72
CA ALA A 76 9.84 10.46 -20.77
C ALA A 76 10.37 9.02 -20.86
N GLN A 77 11.69 8.84 -20.82
CA GLN A 77 12.32 7.51 -20.81
C GLN A 77 11.95 6.73 -19.55
N PHE A 78 11.95 7.38 -18.38
CA PHE A 78 11.50 6.76 -17.14
C PHE A 78 10.07 6.21 -17.29
N ARG A 79 9.14 7.04 -17.80
CA ARG A 79 7.74 6.64 -17.97
C ARG A 79 7.57 5.45 -18.91
N VAL A 80 8.12 5.52 -20.13
CA VAL A 80 8.03 4.43 -21.11
C VAL A 80 8.66 3.14 -20.56
N SER A 81 9.74 3.26 -19.78
CA SER A 81 10.39 2.08 -19.17
C SER A 81 9.54 1.46 -18.06
N VAL A 82 8.82 2.26 -17.27
CA VAL A 82 7.89 1.76 -16.26
C VAL A 82 6.64 1.18 -16.91
N GLU A 83 6.11 1.79 -17.97
CA GLU A 83 4.99 1.23 -18.75
C GLU A 83 5.36 -0.14 -19.33
N ALA A 84 6.61 -0.31 -19.75
CA ALA A 84 7.15 -1.60 -20.18
C ALA A 84 7.25 -2.63 -19.03
N ILE A 85 6.98 -2.31 -17.77
CA ILE A 85 6.91 -3.31 -16.67
C ILE A 85 5.56 -4.04 -16.65
N ASP A 86 4.49 -3.39 -17.11
CA ASP A 86 3.10 -3.88 -16.90
C ASP A 86 2.88 -5.29 -17.46
N GLY A 87 3.45 -5.58 -18.64
CA GLY A 87 3.37 -6.89 -19.30
C GLY A 87 4.27 -7.98 -18.71
N ILE A 88 5.02 -7.75 -17.62
CA ILE A 88 5.79 -8.80 -16.96
C ILE A 88 4.83 -9.75 -16.23
N SER A 89 4.78 -11.02 -16.64
CA SER A 89 3.79 -11.98 -16.11
C SER A 89 4.13 -12.57 -14.73
N ALA A 90 5.40 -12.53 -14.32
CA ALA A 90 5.84 -13.09 -13.05
C ALA A 90 6.18 -11.99 -12.04
N ASP A 91 5.42 -11.95 -10.94
CA ASP A 91 5.43 -10.84 -9.98
C ASP A 91 6.74 -10.63 -9.24
N ASN A 92 7.53 -11.68 -9.04
CA ASN A 92 8.87 -11.55 -8.46
C ASN A 92 9.77 -10.68 -9.36
N TYR A 93 9.68 -10.83 -10.68
CA TYR A 93 10.40 -9.99 -11.64
C TYR A 93 9.74 -8.61 -11.78
N LYS A 94 8.40 -8.56 -11.87
CA LYS A 94 7.66 -7.28 -11.94
C LYS A 94 8.01 -6.39 -10.74
N GLY A 95 7.93 -6.94 -9.53
CA GLY A 95 8.26 -6.27 -8.28
C GLY A 95 9.74 -5.88 -8.19
N ALA A 96 10.67 -6.71 -8.68
CA ALA A 96 12.09 -6.35 -8.75
C ALA A 96 12.36 -5.18 -9.69
N CYS A 97 11.61 -5.08 -10.79
CA CYS A 97 11.68 -3.95 -11.71
C CYS A 97 11.06 -2.68 -11.10
N ILE A 98 9.87 -2.77 -10.51
CA ILE A 98 9.22 -1.65 -9.80
C ILE A 98 10.16 -1.06 -8.74
N LYS A 99 10.75 -1.89 -7.89
CA LYS A 99 11.69 -1.45 -6.84
C LYS A 99 12.93 -0.76 -7.41
N ALA A 100 13.43 -1.19 -8.57
CA ALA A 100 14.57 -0.55 -9.22
C ALA A 100 14.24 0.89 -9.65
N PHE A 101 13.02 1.15 -10.15
CA PHE A 101 12.58 2.49 -10.51
C PHE A 101 12.15 3.34 -9.30
N LEU A 102 11.73 2.74 -8.19
CA LEU A 102 11.35 3.45 -6.97
C LEU A 102 12.50 4.20 -6.30
N VAL A 103 13.74 3.72 -6.49
CA VAL A 103 14.95 4.35 -5.94
C VAL A 103 15.64 5.28 -6.94
N HIS A 104 15.08 5.47 -8.13
CA HIS A 104 15.67 6.27 -9.18
C HIS A 104 15.51 7.78 -8.92
N GLU A 105 16.52 8.58 -9.30
CA GLU A 105 16.52 10.03 -9.07
C GLU A 105 15.43 10.78 -9.85
N GLN A 106 14.99 10.22 -10.97
CA GLN A 106 13.91 10.77 -11.80
C GLN A 106 12.51 10.47 -11.26
N LEU A 107 12.39 9.73 -10.17
CA LEU A 107 11.11 9.56 -9.52
C LEU A 107 10.65 10.91 -8.94
N THR A 108 9.43 11.27 -9.24
CA THR A 108 8.76 12.51 -8.81
C THR A 108 7.32 12.18 -8.42
N ALA A 109 6.62 13.15 -7.82
CA ALA A 109 5.19 12.99 -7.59
C ALA A 109 4.39 12.82 -8.91
N GLN A 110 4.86 13.37 -10.03
CA GLN A 110 4.13 13.36 -11.31
C GLN A 110 4.19 12.01 -12.04
N ASN A 111 5.23 11.22 -11.83
CA ASN A 111 5.40 9.91 -12.49
C ASN A 111 5.25 8.72 -11.54
N LEU A 112 4.92 8.97 -10.26
CA LEU A 112 4.62 7.91 -9.30
C LEU A 112 3.36 7.13 -9.68
N ASP A 113 2.38 7.76 -10.32
CA ASP A 113 1.15 7.11 -10.79
C ASP A 113 1.43 5.93 -11.75
N VAL A 114 2.46 6.05 -12.60
CA VAL A 114 2.84 4.97 -13.53
C VAL A 114 3.40 3.77 -12.75
N ILE A 115 4.13 4.02 -11.66
CA ILE A 115 4.62 2.97 -10.76
C ILE A 115 3.45 2.31 -10.01
N LEU A 116 2.51 3.11 -9.50
CA LEU A 116 1.33 2.62 -8.80
C LEU A 116 0.45 1.77 -9.73
N SER A 117 0.28 2.18 -10.98
CA SER A 117 -0.42 1.39 -12.00
C SER A 117 0.25 0.03 -12.22
N ALA A 118 1.58 -0.01 -12.36
CA ALA A 118 2.30 -1.27 -12.52
C ALA A 118 2.24 -2.16 -11.26
N ALA A 119 2.27 -1.58 -10.07
CA ALA A 119 2.11 -2.32 -8.82
C ALA A 119 0.68 -2.89 -8.66
N GLY A 120 -0.34 -2.19 -9.17
CA GLY A 120 -1.73 -2.62 -9.15
C GLY A 120 -2.05 -3.84 -10.02
N THR A 121 -1.17 -4.21 -10.95
CA THR A 121 -1.31 -5.40 -11.81
C THR A 121 -0.56 -6.63 -11.29
N MET A 122 -0.17 -6.61 -10.01
CA MET A 122 0.45 -7.74 -9.30
C MET A 122 -0.60 -8.61 -8.59
N HIS A 123 -0.29 -9.88 -8.35
CA HIS A 123 -1.20 -10.85 -7.72
C HIS A 123 -0.57 -11.65 -6.58
N SER A 124 0.75 -11.89 -6.62
CA SER A 124 1.50 -12.59 -5.57
C SER A 124 1.56 -11.74 -4.31
N SER A 125 0.85 -12.17 -3.26
CA SER A 125 0.77 -11.42 -1.99
C SER A 125 2.14 -11.13 -1.38
N GLY A 126 3.12 -12.04 -1.52
CA GLY A 126 4.47 -11.84 -0.98
C GLY A 126 5.25 -10.78 -1.76
N ASP A 127 5.16 -10.79 -3.08
CA ASP A 127 5.82 -9.80 -3.94
C ASP A 127 5.15 -8.43 -3.80
N MET A 128 3.81 -8.40 -3.76
CA MET A 128 3.01 -7.20 -3.48
C MET A 128 3.41 -6.58 -2.14
N GLN A 129 3.48 -7.36 -1.06
CA GLN A 129 3.98 -6.87 0.24
C GLN A 129 5.34 -6.20 0.08
N GLY A 130 6.29 -6.86 -0.59
CA GLY A 130 7.62 -6.32 -0.79
C GLY A 130 7.64 -5.01 -1.59
N VAL A 131 6.74 -4.84 -2.56
CA VAL A 131 6.62 -3.59 -3.35
C VAL A 131 5.94 -2.49 -2.55
N PHE A 132 4.83 -2.78 -1.86
CA PHE A 132 4.13 -1.78 -1.07
C PHE A 132 4.94 -1.29 0.12
N LEU A 133 5.74 -2.15 0.77
CA LEU A 133 6.65 -1.72 1.83
C LEU A 133 7.72 -0.73 1.35
N GLU A 134 8.18 -0.86 0.11
CA GLU A 134 9.12 0.09 -0.51
C GLU A 134 8.40 1.39 -0.89
N LEU A 135 7.21 1.28 -1.51
CA LEU A 135 6.38 2.42 -1.89
C LEU A 135 6.09 3.34 -0.70
N ILE A 136 5.70 2.79 0.46
CA ILE A 136 5.34 3.59 1.64
C ILE A 136 6.52 4.35 2.27
N GLN A 137 7.78 4.04 1.89
CA GLN A 137 8.94 4.85 2.29
C GLN A 137 9.15 6.06 1.38
N ASN A 138 8.40 6.17 0.28
CA ASN A 138 8.64 7.18 -0.71
C ASN A 138 8.09 8.56 -0.31
N ARG A 139 8.98 9.57 -0.29
CA ARG A 139 8.63 10.95 0.09
C ARG A 139 7.71 11.69 -0.88
N TYR A 140 7.50 11.16 -2.09
CA TYR A 140 6.62 11.78 -3.10
C TYR A 140 5.15 11.35 -2.97
N LEU A 141 4.82 10.48 -2.00
CA LEU A 141 3.45 10.11 -1.71
C LEU A 141 2.66 11.32 -1.17
N ASN A 142 1.55 11.64 -1.84
CA ASN A 142 0.53 12.56 -1.35
C ASN A 142 -0.71 11.76 -0.90
N ALA A 143 -1.76 12.44 -0.43
CA ALA A 143 -2.99 11.77 0.02
C ALA A 143 -3.65 10.90 -1.07
N GLN A 144 -3.67 11.35 -2.33
CA GLN A 144 -4.23 10.60 -3.45
C GLN A 144 -3.40 9.34 -3.76
N HIS A 145 -2.07 9.46 -3.77
CA HIS A 145 -1.19 8.31 -3.94
C HIS A 145 -1.34 7.31 -2.78
N LEU A 146 -1.48 7.79 -1.54
CA LEU A 146 -1.72 6.94 -0.37
C LEU A 146 -3.03 6.17 -0.48
N ALA A 147 -4.11 6.80 -0.93
CA ALA A 147 -5.36 6.11 -1.20
C ALA A 147 -5.17 5.01 -2.27
N SER A 148 -4.46 5.31 -3.35
CA SER A 148 -4.14 4.33 -4.41
C SER A 148 -3.31 3.15 -3.90
N VAL A 149 -2.32 3.42 -3.03
CA VAL A 149 -1.54 2.38 -2.35
C VAL A 149 -2.44 1.51 -1.46
N LEU A 150 -3.37 2.12 -0.71
CA LEU A 150 -4.30 1.40 0.16
C LEU A 150 -5.26 0.50 -0.63
N TYR A 151 -5.78 0.96 -1.77
CA TYR A 151 -6.56 0.11 -2.67
C TYR A 151 -5.72 -1.05 -3.21
N GLY A 152 -4.46 -0.81 -3.60
CA GLY A 152 -3.55 -1.90 -4.00
C GLY A 152 -3.25 -2.89 -2.86
N ILE A 153 -3.17 -2.44 -1.61
CA ILE A 153 -3.02 -3.31 -0.44
C ILE A 153 -4.28 -4.15 -0.19
N ALA A 154 -5.47 -3.61 -0.43
CA ALA A 154 -6.72 -4.35 -0.28
C ALA A 154 -6.78 -5.61 -1.18
N GLU A 155 -6.12 -5.58 -2.34
CA GLU A 155 -6.01 -6.69 -3.28
C GLU A 155 -5.06 -7.82 -2.83
N ILE A 156 -4.24 -7.61 -1.78
CA ILE A 156 -3.36 -8.66 -1.26
C ILE A 156 -4.21 -9.80 -0.69
N SER A 157 -4.21 -10.97 -1.32
CA SER A 157 -5.08 -12.08 -0.89
C SER A 157 -4.69 -12.71 0.45
N ASN A 158 -3.40 -12.67 0.84
CA ASN A 158 -2.96 -13.19 2.12
C ASN A 158 -3.16 -12.15 3.25
N ASP A 159 -4.04 -12.46 4.19
CA ASP A 159 -4.37 -11.60 5.34
C ASP A 159 -3.16 -11.19 6.18
N ALA A 160 -2.21 -12.09 6.41
CA ALA A 160 -1.03 -11.79 7.22
C ALA A 160 -0.12 -10.77 6.51
N HIS A 161 0.06 -10.92 5.19
CA HIS A 161 0.80 -9.95 4.39
C HIS A 161 0.05 -8.59 4.31
N LYS A 162 -1.27 -8.61 4.06
CA LYS A 162 -2.10 -7.40 4.02
C LYS A 162 -2.02 -6.64 5.34
N SER A 163 -2.28 -7.32 6.46
CA SER A 163 -2.21 -6.76 7.80
C SER A 163 -0.82 -6.22 8.12
N PHE A 164 0.24 -6.94 7.75
CA PHE A 164 1.61 -6.47 7.96
C PHE A 164 1.88 -5.13 7.26
N VAL A 165 1.50 -4.99 5.97
CA VAL A 165 1.68 -3.72 5.26
C VAL A 165 0.83 -2.60 5.88
N LEU A 166 -0.43 -2.86 6.22
CA LEU A 166 -1.30 -1.88 6.88
C LEU A 166 -0.73 -1.42 8.22
N CYS A 167 -0.18 -2.33 9.02
CA CYS A 167 0.48 -2.01 10.29
C CYS A 167 1.71 -1.11 10.09
N GLN A 168 2.50 -1.35 9.05
CA GLN A 168 3.68 -0.53 8.74
C GLN A 168 3.32 0.87 8.19
N LEU A 169 2.18 0.97 7.51
CA LEU A 169 1.68 2.20 6.90
C LEU A 169 0.93 3.10 7.89
N ALA A 170 0.13 2.54 8.79
CA ALA A 170 -0.76 3.29 9.69
C ALA A 170 -0.08 4.44 10.48
N PRO A 171 1.15 4.29 11.02
CA PRO A 171 1.84 5.38 11.72
C PRO A 171 2.13 6.58 10.81
N ARG A 172 2.27 6.37 9.49
CA ARG A 172 2.69 7.37 8.50
C ARG A 172 1.52 8.09 7.82
N LEU A 173 0.29 7.62 7.98
CA LEU A 173 -0.86 8.18 7.27
C LEU A 173 -1.25 9.58 7.78
N PRO A 174 -1.65 10.50 6.88
CA PRO A 174 -2.31 11.75 7.24
C PRO A 174 -3.74 11.46 7.74
N LYS A 175 -3.88 11.15 9.02
CA LYS A 175 -5.13 10.68 9.64
C LYS A 175 -6.30 11.68 9.57
N SER A 176 -6.01 12.96 9.33
CA SER A 176 -7.02 14.00 9.10
C SER A 176 -7.65 13.96 7.71
N ASP A 177 -7.01 13.26 6.76
CA ASP A 177 -7.54 13.10 5.40
C ASP A 177 -8.62 12.01 5.38
N LYS A 178 -9.84 12.41 5.02
CA LYS A 178 -11.00 11.52 5.00
C LYS A 178 -10.81 10.37 4.02
N ASN A 179 -10.32 10.64 2.81
CA ASN A 179 -10.19 9.65 1.75
C ASN A 179 -9.14 8.60 2.12
N VAL A 180 -8.01 9.04 2.68
CA VAL A 180 -6.97 8.12 3.16
C VAL A 180 -7.49 7.24 4.29
N ARG A 181 -8.25 7.81 5.23
CA ARG A 181 -8.82 7.06 6.34
C ARG A 181 -9.85 6.02 5.87
N GLU A 182 -10.75 6.41 4.96
CA GLU A 182 -11.73 5.48 4.38
C GLU A 182 -11.05 4.34 3.62
N ALA A 183 -10.08 4.64 2.76
CA ALA A 183 -9.31 3.62 2.05
C ALA A 183 -8.55 2.68 2.99
N TYR A 184 -8.05 3.18 4.14
CA TYR A 184 -7.40 2.35 5.14
C TYR A 184 -8.36 1.35 5.77
N PHE A 185 -9.53 1.82 6.20
CA PHE A 185 -10.50 0.97 6.87
C PHE A 185 -11.16 -0.02 5.90
N GLU A 186 -11.34 0.35 4.63
CA GLU A 186 -11.76 -0.57 3.57
C GLU A 186 -10.74 -1.70 3.37
N ALA A 187 -9.45 -1.36 3.26
CA ALA A 187 -8.39 -2.35 3.16
C ALA A 187 -8.33 -3.25 4.41
N ALA A 188 -8.48 -2.70 5.62
CA ALA A 188 -8.50 -3.46 6.86
C ALA A 188 -9.75 -4.36 6.99
N ASP A 189 -10.91 -3.92 6.52
CA ASP A 189 -12.14 -4.72 6.59
C ASP A 189 -12.12 -5.91 5.62
N SER A 190 -11.38 -5.78 4.51
CA SER A 190 -11.13 -6.86 3.56
C SER A 190 -10.23 -8.00 4.09
N ILE A 191 -9.75 -7.91 5.34
CA ILE A 191 -9.02 -9.00 6.02
C ILE A 191 -10.05 -9.99 6.59
N TYR A 192 -9.87 -11.29 6.37
CA TYR A 192 -10.78 -12.30 6.92
C TYR A 192 -10.37 -12.78 8.32
N SER A 193 -9.08 -12.98 8.54
CA SER A 193 -8.58 -13.48 9.82
C SER A 193 -8.76 -12.45 10.93
N ALA A 194 -9.43 -12.87 12.01
CA ALA A 194 -9.77 -12.02 13.14
C ALA A 194 -8.53 -11.38 13.78
N LYS A 195 -7.46 -12.14 13.93
CA LYS A 195 -6.20 -11.68 14.53
C LYS A 195 -5.54 -10.60 13.67
N GLU A 196 -5.44 -10.82 12.37
CA GLU A 196 -4.84 -9.90 11.41
C GLU A 196 -5.70 -8.63 11.23
N LYS A 197 -7.04 -8.76 11.24
CA LYS A 197 -7.97 -7.61 11.22
C LYS A 197 -7.83 -6.78 12.50
N ALA A 198 -7.75 -7.43 13.66
CA ALA A 198 -7.51 -6.75 14.93
C ALA A 198 -6.17 -6.02 14.95
N ALA A 199 -5.10 -6.66 14.45
CA ALA A 199 -3.77 -6.05 14.38
C ALA A 199 -3.77 -4.79 13.49
N ALA A 200 -4.37 -4.86 12.30
CA ALA A 200 -4.51 -3.71 11.41
C ALA A 200 -5.34 -2.60 12.08
N SER A 201 -6.51 -2.96 12.64
CA SER A 201 -7.36 -2.02 13.38
C SER A 201 -6.58 -1.29 14.48
N MET A 202 -5.85 -2.01 15.34
CA MET A 202 -5.10 -1.43 16.45
C MET A 202 -3.89 -0.59 16.02
N ALA A 203 -3.29 -0.89 14.86
CA ALA A 203 -2.17 -0.11 14.32
C ALA A 203 -2.61 1.28 13.86
N PHE A 204 -3.88 1.44 13.47
CA PHE A 204 -4.48 2.74 13.24
C PHE A 204 -4.78 3.42 14.57
N GLU A 205 -3.77 4.06 15.14
CA GLU A 205 -3.99 4.94 16.28
C GLU A 205 -4.67 6.23 15.78
N PRO A 206 -5.94 6.51 16.13
CA PRO A 206 -6.50 7.86 15.94
C PRO A 206 -5.52 8.81 16.62
N GLY A 207 -4.83 9.63 15.81
CA GLY A 207 -3.66 10.34 16.26
C GLY A 207 -3.97 11.20 17.49
N LYS A 208 -2.94 11.64 18.22
CA LYS A 208 -3.08 12.83 19.07
C LYS A 208 -3.44 13.98 18.15
N LEU A 209 -4.74 14.18 17.92
CA LEU A 209 -5.22 15.26 17.10
C LEU A 209 -4.78 16.57 17.79
N PRO A 210 -4.38 17.60 17.02
CA PRO A 210 -3.93 18.87 17.59
C PRO A 210 -4.91 19.38 18.64
N ALA A 211 -4.41 19.92 19.76
CA ALA A 211 -5.26 20.54 20.77
C ALA A 211 -6.22 21.55 20.09
N GLY A 212 -7.53 21.33 20.24
CA GLY A 212 -8.57 22.15 19.58
C GLY A 212 -9.21 21.55 18.33
N THR A 213 -8.82 20.35 17.87
CA THR A 213 -9.64 19.63 16.88
C THR A 213 -11.04 19.35 17.43
N PRO A 214 -12.11 19.56 16.64
CA PRO A 214 -13.46 19.25 17.06
C PRO A 214 -13.56 17.77 17.47
N SER A 215 -14.19 17.50 18.62
CA SER A 215 -14.44 16.14 19.14
C SER A 215 -14.99 15.20 18.05
N SER A 216 -15.83 15.73 17.15
CA SER A 216 -16.49 14.97 16.09
C SER A 216 -15.53 14.27 15.11
N ALA A 217 -14.35 14.82 14.82
CA ALA A 217 -13.40 14.20 13.90
C ALA A 217 -12.68 13.01 14.55
N SER A 218 -12.31 13.14 15.82
CA SER A 218 -11.79 12.06 16.66
C SER A 218 -12.82 10.95 16.80
N ASP A 219 -14.06 11.34 17.15
CA ASP A 219 -15.18 10.43 17.34
C ASP A 219 -15.45 9.65 16.05
N SER A 220 -15.49 10.31 14.88
CA SER A 220 -15.68 9.62 13.61
C SER A 220 -14.64 8.52 13.35
N THR A 221 -13.40 8.72 13.79
CA THR A 221 -12.32 7.74 13.60
C THR A 221 -12.48 6.55 14.54
N TYR A 222 -12.78 6.81 15.83
CA TYR A 222 -13.08 5.75 16.78
C TYR A 222 -14.30 4.93 16.36
N ILE A 223 -15.36 5.59 15.89
CA ILE A 223 -16.58 4.91 15.44
C ILE A 223 -16.28 3.97 14.26
N VAL A 224 -15.49 4.39 13.27
CA VAL A 224 -15.11 3.49 12.16
C VAL A 224 -14.23 2.33 12.65
N GLN A 225 -13.33 2.57 13.60
CA GLN A 225 -12.52 1.51 14.22
C GLN A 225 -13.38 0.50 15.00
N ILE A 226 -14.44 0.96 15.68
CA ILE A 226 -15.41 0.13 16.40
C ILE A 226 -16.26 -0.67 15.41
N GLN A 227 -16.71 -0.07 14.31
CA GLN A 227 -17.42 -0.77 13.23
C GLN A 227 -16.56 -1.90 12.64
N LEU A 228 -15.27 -1.63 12.39
CA LEU A 228 -14.33 -2.66 11.97
C LEU A 228 -14.22 -3.79 13.01
N ALA A 229 -14.23 -3.45 14.31
CA ALA A 229 -14.22 -4.44 15.39
C ALA A 229 -15.49 -5.30 15.42
N THR A 230 -16.65 -4.75 15.08
CA THR A 230 -17.90 -5.52 14.96
C THR A 230 -17.79 -6.64 13.93
N ASN A 231 -17.00 -6.43 12.87
CA ASN A 231 -16.72 -7.43 11.83
C ASN A 231 -15.60 -8.43 12.19
N ILE A 232 -15.06 -8.38 13.40
CA ILE A 232 -14.09 -9.37 13.90
C ILE A 232 -14.84 -10.56 14.46
N SER A 233 -14.60 -11.75 13.88
CA SER A 233 -15.29 -12.99 14.25
C SER A 233 -14.87 -13.59 15.59
N SER A 234 -13.68 -13.24 16.08
CA SER A 234 -13.18 -13.67 17.40
C SER A 234 -13.49 -12.64 18.47
N ASP A 235 -14.26 -13.02 19.49
CA ASP A 235 -14.58 -12.13 20.62
C ASP A 235 -13.34 -11.68 21.39
N SER A 236 -12.33 -12.53 21.52
CA SER A 236 -11.09 -12.17 22.21
C SER A 236 -10.28 -11.12 21.45
N GLU A 237 -10.27 -11.19 20.12
CA GLU A 237 -9.60 -10.20 19.26
C GLU A 237 -10.42 -8.90 19.18
N LYS A 238 -11.75 -9.00 19.07
CA LYS A 238 -12.67 -7.87 19.17
C LYS A 238 -12.47 -7.12 20.49
N ALA A 239 -12.39 -7.86 21.62
CA ALA A 239 -12.14 -7.28 22.93
C ALA A 239 -10.76 -6.61 23.01
N GLN A 240 -9.72 -7.15 22.38
CA GLN A 240 -8.41 -6.49 22.33
C GLN A 240 -8.49 -5.12 21.64
N VAL A 241 -9.19 -5.02 20.50
CA VAL A 241 -9.40 -3.73 19.81
C VAL A 241 -10.13 -2.74 20.72
N LEU A 242 -11.25 -3.14 21.33
CA LEU A 242 -12.03 -2.26 22.22
C LEU A 242 -11.20 -1.82 23.44
N LYS A 243 -10.44 -2.73 24.06
CA LYS A 243 -9.53 -2.43 25.17
C LYS A 243 -8.44 -1.43 24.77
N LYS A 244 -7.88 -1.55 23.55
CA LYS A 244 -6.88 -0.61 23.02
C LYS A 244 -7.49 0.79 22.85
N ILE A 245 -8.70 0.91 22.33
CA ILE A 245 -9.41 2.21 22.22
C ILE A 245 -9.62 2.84 23.61
N LEU A 246 -10.05 2.03 24.59
CA LEU A 246 -10.31 2.48 25.96
C LEU A 246 -9.07 2.97 26.72
N THR A 247 -7.86 2.75 26.19
CA THR A 247 -6.64 3.37 26.76
C THR A 247 -6.62 4.89 26.59
N ASN A 248 -7.40 5.45 25.64
CA ASN A 248 -7.57 6.89 25.55
C ASN A 248 -8.50 7.37 26.69
N GLN A 249 -8.00 8.31 27.49
CA GLN A 249 -8.74 8.92 28.59
C GLN A 249 -9.71 10.00 28.12
N GLN A 250 -9.58 10.53 26.90
CA GLN A 250 -10.43 11.60 26.35
C GLN A 250 -11.39 11.04 25.28
N LEU A 251 -12.29 10.14 25.68
CA LEU A 251 -13.33 9.60 24.79
C LEU A 251 -14.65 10.33 25.05
N SER A 252 -15.40 10.62 23.99
CA SER A 252 -16.76 11.16 24.13
C SER A 252 -17.74 10.07 24.56
N ASP A 253 -18.89 10.50 25.10
CA ASP A 253 -20.01 9.62 25.46
C ASP A 253 -20.43 8.72 24.30
N ASN A 254 -20.51 9.28 23.09
CA ASN A 254 -20.89 8.54 21.88
C ASN A 254 -19.93 7.39 21.58
N VAL A 255 -18.62 7.61 21.76
CA VAL A 255 -17.62 6.57 21.54
C VAL A 255 -17.71 5.49 22.61
N ILE A 256 -17.89 5.86 23.89
CA ILE A 256 -18.03 4.89 24.98
C ILE A 256 -19.28 4.03 24.82
N VAL A 257 -20.41 4.64 24.42
CA VAL A 257 -21.65 3.92 24.11
C VAL A 257 -21.44 2.93 22.96
N ALA A 258 -20.82 3.36 21.86
CA ALA A 258 -20.54 2.47 20.74
C ALA A 258 -19.61 1.29 21.11
N ILE A 259 -18.65 1.51 22.02
CA ILE A 259 -17.80 0.43 22.55
C ILE A 259 -18.64 -0.57 23.35
N ALA A 260 -19.53 -0.10 24.24
CA ALA A 260 -20.40 -0.96 25.04
C ALA A 260 -21.38 -1.76 24.16
N GLU A 261 -21.99 -1.13 23.15
CA GLU A 261 -22.85 -1.79 22.16
C GLU A 261 -22.07 -2.85 21.37
N CYS A 262 -20.85 -2.56 20.93
CA CYS A 262 -20.01 -3.52 20.25
C CYS A 262 -19.63 -4.70 21.17
N ALA A 263 -19.32 -4.44 22.44
CA ALA A 263 -19.06 -5.49 23.43
C ALA A 263 -20.28 -6.37 23.69
N ALA A 264 -21.49 -5.81 23.68
CA ALA A 264 -22.74 -6.57 23.83
C ALA A 264 -22.95 -7.61 22.71
N THR A 265 -22.33 -7.42 21.53
CA THR A 265 -22.37 -8.41 20.44
C THR A 265 -21.49 -9.64 20.67
N MET A 266 -20.65 -9.65 21.71
CA MET A 266 -19.77 -10.77 22.01
C MET A 266 -20.53 -11.91 22.68
N TYR A 267 -20.29 -13.14 22.24
CA TYR A 267 -20.81 -14.35 22.87
C TYR A 267 -20.03 -14.69 24.14
N SER A 268 -18.71 -14.51 24.12
CA SER A 268 -17.82 -14.75 25.26
C SER A 268 -18.10 -13.75 26.38
N ALA A 269 -18.81 -14.21 27.41
CA ALA A 269 -19.08 -13.41 28.61
C ALA A 269 -17.78 -12.93 29.28
N LYS A 270 -16.70 -13.72 29.22
CA LYS A 270 -15.39 -13.33 29.73
C LYS A 270 -14.87 -12.09 29.00
N ASP A 271 -14.78 -12.16 27.67
CA ASP A 271 -14.23 -11.07 26.86
C ASP A 271 -15.11 -9.81 26.93
N ARG A 272 -16.44 -9.99 26.93
CA ARG A 272 -17.43 -8.92 27.15
C ARG A 272 -17.23 -8.23 28.50
N CYS A 273 -17.19 -9.00 29.59
CA CYS A 273 -17.00 -8.46 30.94
C CYS A 273 -15.67 -7.73 31.10
N GLU A 274 -14.58 -8.20 30.48
CA GLU A 274 -13.29 -7.51 30.55
C GLU A 274 -13.37 -6.09 29.96
N VAL A 275 -14.06 -5.92 28.82
CA VAL A 275 -14.26 -4.59 28.20
C VAL A 275 -15.14 -3.70 29.09
N LEU A 276 -16.30 -4.21 29.52
CA LEU A 276 -17.25 -3.44 30.33
C LEU A 276 -16.68 -3.05 31.70
N GLN A 277 -15.84 -3.88 32.31
CA GLN A 277 -15.14 -3.55 33.56
C GLN A 277 -14.16 -2.39 33.38
N ILE A 278 -13.52 -2.25 32.22
CA ILE A 278 -12.64 -1.10 31.95
C ILE A 278 -13.47 0.16 31.83
N ILE A 279 -14.62 0.10 31.15
CA ILE A 279 -15.57 1.23 31.08
C ILE A 279 -16.02 1.62 32.48
N ALA A 280 -16.52 0.67 33.28
CA ALA A 280 -17.04 0.89 34.64
C ALA A 280 -16.02 1.53 35.61
N LYS A 281 -14.71 1.36 35.36
CA LYS A 281 -13.63 1.93 36.19
C LYS A 281 -13.22 3.33 35.77
N ARG A 282 -13.82 3.89 34.71
CA ARG A 282 -13.48 5.24 34.24
C ARG A 282 -13.98 6.30 35.22
N PRO A 283 -13.12 7.25 35.65
CA PRO A 283 -13.46 8.25 36.66
C PRO A 283 -14.42 9.34 36.14
N ASP A 284 -14.53 9.46 34.82
CA ASP A 284 -15.30 10.46 34.07
C ASP A 284 -16.62 9.92 33.52
N LEU A 285 -17.12 8.79 34.06
CA LEU A 285 -18.33 8.13 33.60
C LEU A 285 -19.58 9.03 33.74
N SER A 286 -20.19 9.38 32.62
CA SER A 286 -21.50 10.05 32.63
C SER A 286 -22.61 9.06 33.01
N ILE A 287 -23.76 9.55 33.51
CA ILE A 287 -24.91 8.70 33.87
C ILE A 287 -25.41 7.90 32.66
N ALA A 288 -25.37 8.50 31.45
CA ALA A 288 -25.75 7.83 30.22
C ALA A 288 -24.79 6.67 29.90
N GLN A 289 -23.48 6.90 30.03
CA GLN A 289 -22.46 5.87 29.82
C GLN A 289 -22.58 4.73 30.85
N PHE A 290 -22.90 5.04 32.12
CA PHE A 290 -23.12 4.03 33.17
C PHE A 290 -24.33 3.14 32.84
N ARG A 291 -25.45 3.73 32.41
CA ARG A 291 -26.66 2.97 32.05
C ARG A 291 -26.41 1.97 30.92
N VAL A 292 -25.82 2.42 29.81
CA VAL A 292 -25.53 1.53 28.68
C VAL A 292 -24.55 0.42 29.07
N SER A 293 -23.55 0.72 29.91
CA SER A 293 -22.61 -0.28 30.41
C SER A 293 -23.27 -1.36 31.26
N VAL A 294 -24.34 -1.03 31.98
CA VAL A 294 -25.14 -1.99 32.76
C VAL A 294 -26.07 -2.79 31.84
N GLU A 295 -26.75 -2.14 30.90
CA GLU A 295 -27.65 -2.79 29.95
C GLU A 295 -26.91 -3.78 29.02
N ALA A 296 -25.61 -3.58 28.76
CA ALA A 296 -24.76 -4.49 27.98
C ALA A 296 -24.26 -5.75 28.72
N ILE A 297 -24.54 -5.88 30.03
CA ILE A 297 -24.13 -7.03 30.86
C ILE A 297 -25.11 -8.20 30.71
N ASP A 298 -26.40 -7.90 30.53
CA ASP A 298 -27.50 -8.86 30.38
C ASP A 298 -27.51 -9.55 29.01
#